data_AF-K6A854-F1
#
_entry.id   AF-K6A854-F1
#
_cell.length_a   1.000
_cell.length_b   1.000
_cell.length_c   1.000
_cell.angle_alpha   90.00
_cell.angle_beta   90.00
_cell.angle_gamma   90.00
#
_symmetry.space_group_name_H-M   'P 1'
#
loop_
_entity.id
_entity.type
_entity.pdbx_description
1 polymer ?
#
loop_
_entity_poly.entity_id
_entity_poly.type
_entity_poly.pdbx_seq_one_letter_code
_entity_poly.pdbx_strand_id
1 'polypeptide(L)'
;MAKKTTEKDVLIVRDEKTGEISVVAGLNADGSPKRTPAKAENAQSFLQFDRHGDVLDNFFKNFFQQCKDPSRFGFYRVAADQADKLLEVMRDLLKDPEANKELLAPHKVDTSGYEKQVKEEQTAGKTEKTEQKQEEQPKETQKQEEMEKKQEQNQESPQQQAQGRRGYQPIDESKINWQELEEKWGVKRDDLEKPGDLTKMLNYGKSDLMKVSPKFGGEAFELDARLSFKKDSEGNVSLVPHFIRKEQKLDEYKEHKFSDEDRKNLRETGNLGRVVDIVDRETGEIIPSFISIDRKTNEITDIPANKVRIPERIGKTEITKQEQDMLRAGLPVRDKLIERNDGRKFVTTLQVNVEQRGVEFVPGTGRSPRAAQSQEAKNNPTQGQAQDAENAAAIQNGQRRNSWTNADGSIRPISKWSGVEFTEQQKADYVAGKAVKLENVTDKQGFHATMYIKFNPEKGRPYRYDTNPDNAQKVAPSNESRTQVAVNSEGKTNEATKNLKEPLQKGQTAPKDDKQQQQQEKPQKKNNKGMKM
;
A
#
# COMPACT_ATOMS: atom_id res chain seq x y z
N MET A 1 -12.50 -47.64 30.40
CA MET A 1 -11.66 -46.50 30.82
C MET A 1 -11.65 -45.49 29.69
N ALA A 2 -12.29 -44.33 29.86
CA ALA A 2 -12.39 -43.32 28.81
C ALA A 2 -11.02 -42.64 28.61
N LYS A 3 -10.51 -42.63 27.37
CA LYS A 3 -9.32 -41.87 26.99
C LYS A 3 -9.64 -40.38 27.11
N LYS A 4 -8.99 -39.67 28.04
CA LYS A 4 -9.02 -38.20 28.11
C LYS A 4 -8.29 -37.65 26.88
N THR A 5 -8.98 -36.88 26.04
CA THR A 5 -8.45 -36.33 24.77
C THR A 5 -7.94 -34.89 24.89
N THR A 6 -7.70 -34.39 26.10
CA THR A 6 -7.28 -32.99 26.37
C THR A 6 -6.14 -32.95 27.39
N GLU A 7 -5.05 -33.68 27.15
CA GLU A 7 -3.83 -33.61 27.97
C GLU A 7 -2.83 -32.62 27.35
N LYS A 8 -2.77 -31.42 27.93
CA LYS A 8 -1.77 -30.40 27.59
C LYS A 8 -0.51 -30.63 28.41
N ASP A 9 0.65 -30.44 27.81
CA ASP A 9 1.96 -30.46 28.45
C ASP A 9 2.58 -29.05 28.46
N VAL A 10 3.53 -28.84 29.37
CA VAL A 10 4.36 -27.63 29.51
C VAL A 10 5.83 -28.00 29.31
N LEU A 11 6.61 -27.11 28.68
CA LEU A 11 8.00 -27.35 28.35
C LEU A 11 8.92 -26.67 29.36
N ILE A 12 9.67 -27.46 30.11
CA ILE A 12 10.76 -27.04 30.99
C ILE A 12 12.04 -27.00 30.17
N VAL A 13 12.81 -25.93 30.34
CA VAL A 13 14.14 -25.77 29.75
C VAL A 13 15.19 -25.65 30.85
N ARG A 14 16.26 -26.41 30.72
CA ARG A 14 17.49 -26.29 31.50
C ARG A 14 18.59 -25.73 30.62
N ASP A 15 19.22 -24.66 31.06
CA ASP A 15 20.45 -24.17 30.46
C ASP A 15 21.62 -25.00 31.00
N GLU A 16 22.23 -25.82 30.15
CA GLU A 16 23.33 -26.73 30.53
C GLU A 16 24.61 -25.97 30.92
N LYS A 17 24.75 -24.70 30.52
CA LYS A 17 25.92 -23.89 30.89
C LYS A 17 25.76 -23.21 32.25
N THR A 18 24.55 -22.74 32.57
CA THR A 18 24.31 -21.99 33.81
C THR A 18 23.64 -22.84 34.90
N GLY A 19 23.11 -24.01 34.55
CA GLY A 19 22.27 -24.83 35.43
C GLY A 19 20.90 -24.23 35.71
N GLU A 20 20.54 -23.13 35.05
CA GLU A 20 19.27 -22.43 35.27
C GLU A 20 18.10 -23.23 34.70
N ILE A 21 17.08 -23.45 35.54
CA ILE A 21 15.88 -24.19 35.18
C ILE A 21 14.72 -23.21 35.09
N SER A 22 14.03 -23.21 33.96
CA SER A 22 12.91 -22.30 33.68
C SER A 22 11.84 -23.02 32.87
N VAL A 23 10.68 -22.39 32.75
CA VAL A 23 9.61 -22.85 31.87
C VAL A 23 9.62 -21.99 30.61
N VAL A 24 9.42 -22.64 29.47
CA VAL A 24 9.36 -21.98 28.18
C VAL A 24 8.02 -21.25 28.05
N ALA A 25 8.09 -19.97 27.69
CA ALA A 25 6.94 -19.12 27.35
C ALA A 25 6.86 -18.80 25.85
N GLY A 26 7.80 -19.32 25.05
CA GLY A 26 7.93 -19.07 23.61
C GLY A 26 9.39 -19.04 23.16
N LEU A 27 9.66 -18.44 22.00
CA LEU A 27 11.01 -18.16 21.50
C LEU A 27 11.28 -16.64 21.50
N ASN A 28 12.52 -16.25 21.78
CA ASN A 28 13.01 -14.89 21.59
C ASN A 28 13.34 -14.67 20.10
N ALA A 29 13.55 -13.41 19.70
CA ALA A 29 13.89 -13.05 18.32
C ALA A 29 15.22 -13.64 17.83
N ASP A 30 16.11 -14.05 18.74
CA ASP A 30 17.37 -14.73 18.44
C ASP A 30 17.25 -16.26 18.41
N GLY A 31 16.02 -16.78 18.46
CA GLY A 31 15.71 -18.21 18.48
C GLY A 31 15.99 -18.90 19.81
N SER A 32 16.47 -18.19 20.85
CA SER A 32 16.63 -18.79 22.18
C SER A 32 15.27 -18.97 22.88
N PRO A 33 15.12 -19.93 23.81
CA PRO A 33 13.88 -20.10 24.55
C PRO A 33 13.58 -18.86 25.39
N LYS A 34 12.36 -18.32 25.27
CA LYS A 34 11.84 -17.30 26.18
C LYS A 34 11.55 -17.99 27.51
N ARG A 35 12.27 -17.59 28.56
CA ARG A 35 12.27 -18.25 29.87
C ARG A 35 11.41 -17.47 30.86
N THR A 36 10.56 -18.19 31.60
CA THR A 36 9.83 -17.68 32.75
C THR A 36 10.12 -18.56 33.98
N PRO A 37 10.19 -18.00 35.21
CA PRO A 37 10.45 -18.82 36.39
C PRO A 37 9.41 -19.93 36.58
N ALA A 38 9.90 -21.13 36.92
CA ALA A 38 9.11 -22.34 37.19
C ALA A 38 8.33 -22.27 38.52
N LYS A 39 7.39 -21.33 38.62
CA LYS A 39 6.51 -21.10 39.78
C LYS A 39 5.05 -21.08 39.35
N ALA A 40 4.15 -21.58 40.20
CA ALA A 40 2.71 -21.61 39.93
C ALA A 40 2.12 -20.22 39.58
N GLU A 41 2.65 -19.15 40.18
CA GLU A 41 2.26 -17.76 39.90
C GLU A 41 2.45 -17.36 38.42
N ASN A 42 3.36 -18.03 37.71
CA ASN A 42 3.65 -17.77 36.31
C ASN A 42 2.91 -18.74 35.35
N ALA A 43 2.03 -19.62 35.86
CA ALA A 43 1.42 -20.69 35.08
C ALA A 43 0.70 -20.21 33.81
N GLN A 44 0.09 -19.02 33.86
CA GLN A 44 -0.61 -18.42 32.72
C GLN A 44 0.33 -17.98 31.58
N SER A 45 1.62 -17.80 31.87
CA SER A 45 2.62 -17.40 30.88
C SER A 45 3.34 -18.58 30.22
N PHE A 46 3.09 -19.80 30.69
CA PHE A 46 3.77 -20.99 30.19
C PHE A 46 3.23 -21.39 28.82
N LEU A 47 4.13 -21.79 27.93
CA LEU A 47 3.77 -22.38 26.66
C LEU A 47 3.17 -23.77 26.92
N GLN A 48 1.86 -23.89 26.68
CA GLN A 48 1.13 -25.16 26.75
C GLN A 48 0.94 -25.72 25.35
N PHE A 49 1.17 -27.02 25.17
CA PHE A 49 1.00 -27.70 23.90
C PHE A 49 0.31 -29.05 24.08
N ASP A 50 -0.47 -29.45 23.09
CA ASP A 50 -1.03 -30.79 23.05
C ASP A 50 0.07 -31.79 22.68
N ARG A 51 0.07 -32.97 23.31
CA ARG A 51 1.05 -34.06 23.04
C ARG A 51 1.11 -34.53 21.58
N HIS A 52 0.09 -34.19 20.80
CA HIS A 52 -0.05 -34.56 19.39
C HIS A 52 -0.23 -33.34 18.47
N GLY A 53 0.06 -32.13 18.96
CA GLY A 53 -0.14 -30.88 18.22
C GLY A 53 1.12 -30.33 17.57
N ASP A 54 0.94 -29.60 16.45
CA ASP A 54 2.02 -29.01 15.64
C ASP A 54 2.82 -27.90 16.35
N VAL A 55 2.38 -27.44 17.53
CA VAL A 55 2.99 -26.34 18.28
C VAL A 55 4.41 -26.70 18.75
N LEU A 56 4.60 -27.94 19.22
CA LEU A 56 5.91 -28.42 19.69
C LEU A 56 6.89 -28.58 18.53
N ASP A 57 6.42 -29.12 17.42
CA ASP A 57 7.21 -29.31 16.20
C ASP A 57 7.67 -27.98 15.63
N ASN A 58 6.77 -26.99 15.56
CA ASN A 58 7.10 -25.64 15.12
C ASN A 58 8.05 -24.93 16.08
N PHE A 59 7.91 -25.13 17.38
CA PHE A 59 8.85 -24.60 18.36
C PHE A 59 10.26 -25.13 18.11
N PHE A 60 10.44 -26.46 18.01
CA PHE A 60 11.77 -27.03 17.82
C PHE A 60 12.38 -26.73 16.45
N LYS A 61 11.59 -26.73 15.37
CA LYS A 61 12.09 -26.31 14.03
C LYS A 61 12.64 -24.89 14.05
N ASN A 62 11.88 -23.94 14.62
CA ASN A 62 12.34 -22.56 14.72
C ASN A 62 13.52 -22.41 15.68
N PHE A 63 13.52 -23.15 16.80
CA PHE A 63 14.63 -23.18 17.75
C PHE A 63 15.93 -23.66 17.08
N PHE A 64 15.94 -24.80 16.39
CA PHE A 64 17.15 -25.31 15.71
C PHE A 64 17.57 -24.47 14.50
N GLN A 65 16.65 -23.74 13.89
CA GLN A 65 16.95 -22.88 12.74
C GLN A 65 17.53 -21.52 13.16
N GLN A 66 17.07 -20.96 14.28
CA GLN A 66 17.38 -19.58 14.69
C GLN A 66 18.35 -19.52 15.87
N CYS A 67 18.31 -20.49 16.79
CA CYS A 67 19.19 -20.50 17.96
C CYS A 67 20.63 -20.79 17.53
N LYS A 68 21.57 -19.94 17.97
CA LYS A 68 22.99 -20.08 17.65
C LYS A 68 23.65 -21.30 18.32
N ASP A 69 23.15 -21.73 19.47
CA ASP A 69 23.69 -22.83 20.27
C ASP A 69 22.53 -23.68 20.84
N PRO A 70 21.83 -24.44 19.99
CA PRO A 70 20.66 -25.19 20.42
C PRO A 70 21.01 -26.35 21.35
N SER A 71 22.23 -26.91 21.23
CA SER A 71 22.76 -27.96 22.11
C SER A 71 22.94 -27.53 23.57
N ARG A 72 22.94 -26.22 23.85
CA ARG A 72 23.03 -25.67 25.21
C ARG A 72 21.79 -25.97 26.06
N PHE A 73 20.66 -26.27 25.45
CA PHE A 73 19.38 -26.34 26.14
C PHE A 73 18.87 -27.78 26.23
N GLY A 74 18.61 -28.24 27.45
CA GLY A 74 17.92 -29.49 27.73
C GLY A 74 16.42 -29.24 27.91
N PHE A 75 15.58 -30.04 27.24
CA PHE A 75 14.14 -29.89 27.27
C PHE A 75 13.44 -31.06 27.94
N TYR A 76 12.47 -30.75 28.80
CA TYR A 76 11.69 -31.72 29.55
C TYR A 76 10.21 -31.31 29.51
N ARG A 77 9.30 -32.28 29.45
CA ARG A 77 7.85 -32.04 29.41
C ARG A 77 7.18 -32.54 30.68
N VAL A 78 6.21 -31.80 31.16
CA VAL A 78 5.33 -32.18 32.28
C VAL A 78 3.88 -31.91 31.91
N ALA A 79 2.95 -32.69 32.43
CA ALA A 79 1.53 -32.45 32.22
C ALA A 79 1.15 -31.10 32.85
N ALA A 80 0.43 -30.26 32.10
CA ALA A 80 0.09 -28.91 32.49
C ALA A 80 -0.79 -28.87 33.76
N ASP A 81 -1.69 -29.85 33.90
CA ASP A 81 -2.56 -30.02 35.08
C ASP A 81 -1.81 -30.46 36.35
N GLN A 82 -0.56 -30.94 36.20
CA GLN A 82 0.32 -31.33 37.29
C GLN A 82 1.57 -30.44 37.41
N ALA A 83 1.66 -29.37 36.61
CA ALA A 83 2.83 -28.50 36.58
C ALA A 83 3.13 -27.90 37.97
N ASP A 84 2.11 -27.46 38.71
CA ASP A 84 2.30 -26.86 40.04
C ASP A 84 3.01 -27.79 41.04
N LYS A 85 2.84 -29.12 40.91
CA LYS A 85 3.45 -30.11 41.81
C LYS A 85 4.75 -30.68 41.25
N LEU A 86 4.80 -30.93 39.95
CA LEU A 86 5.95 -31.56 39.30
C LEU A 86 7.09 -30.58 39.04
N LEU A 87 6.83 -29.26 38.92
CA LEU A 87 7.89 -28.27 38.66
C LEU A 87 8.89 -28.20 39.82
N GLU A 88 8.46 -28.33 41.08
CA GLU A 88 9.39 -28.34 42.22
C GLU A 88 10.27 -29.59 42.23
N VAL A 89 9.67 -30.75 41.99
CA VAL A 89 10.39 -32.03 41.91
C VAL A 89 11.36 -32.03 40.74
N MET A 90 10.91 -31.60 39.55
CA MET A 90 11.75 -31.48 38.36
C MET A 90 12.89 -30.49 38.58
N ARG A 91 12.66 -29.38 39.29
CA ARG A 91 13.73 -28.44 39.64
C ARG A 91 14.83 -29.11 40.46
N ASP A 92 14.48 -29.96 41.42
CA ASP A 92 15.46 -30.66 42.25
C ASP A 92 16.17 -31.79 41.50
N LEU A 93 15.45 -32.57 40.68
CA LEU A 93 16.05 -33.61 39.83
C LEU A 93 17.00 -33.03 38.77
N LEU A 94 16.66 -31.88 38.20
CA LEU A 94 17.45 -31.20 37.17
C LEU A 94 18.68 -30.45 37.73
N LYS A 95 18.89 -30.40 39.05
CA LYS A 95 20.19 -29.95 39.60
C LYS A 95 21.32 -30.90 39.18
N ASP A 96 21.04 -32.20 39.16
CA ASP A 96 21.97 -33.24 38.69
C ASP A 96 21.23 -34.23 37.76
N PRO A 97 21.12 -33.93 36.46
CA PRO A 97 20.35 -34.75 35.53
C PRO A 97 21.02 -36.08 35.17
N GLU A 98 22.34 -36.22 35.35
CA GLU A 98 23.03 -37.49 35.11
C GLU A 98 22.77 -38.47 36.25
N ALA A 99 22.83 -38.01 37.51
CA ALA A 99 22.45 -38.85 38.66
C ALA A 99 20.96 -39.25 38.63
N ASN A 100 20.10 -38.38 38.11
CA ASN A 100 18.65 -38.58 38.05
C ASN A 100 18.13 -39.05 36.68
N LYS A 101 19.01 -39.57 35.81
CA LYS A 101 18.71 -39.88 34.41
C LYS A 101 17.52 -40.82 34.23
N GLU A 102 17.40 -41.86 35.06
CA GLU A 102 16.28 -42.80 34.99
C GLU A 102 14.93 -42.16 35.35
N LEU A 103 14.93 -41.25 36.32
CA LEU A 103 13.73 -40.53 36.77
C LEU A 103 13.31 -39.43 35.79
N LEU A 104 14.27 -38.85 35.07
CA LEU A 104 14.03 -37.80 34.07
C LEU A 104 13.68 -38.36 32.68
N ALA A 105 14.02 -39.62 32.39
CA ALA A 105 13.81 -40.23 31.07
C ALA A 105 12.36 -40.13 30.54
N PRO A 106 11.30 -40.36 31.35
CA PRO A 106 9.92 -40.22 30.87
C PRO A 106 9.53 -38.79 30.45
N HIS A 107 10.24 -37.80 31.02
CA HIS A 107 9.99 -36.39 30.81
C HIS A 107 10.92 -35.76 29.78
N LYS A 108 12.03 -36.39 29.44
CA LYS A 108 13.00 -35.84 28.49
C LYS A 108 12.41 -35.79 27.08
N VAL A 109 12.54 -34.65 26.41
CA VAL A 109 12.10 -34.48 25.02
C VAL A 109 13.25 -34.87 24.08
N ASP A 110 12.98 -35.79 23.15
CA ASP A 110 13.94 -36.12 22.10
C ASP A 110 13.89 -35.06 21.01
N THR A 111 14.97 -34.30 20.90
CA THR A 111 15.12 -33.20 19.94
C THR A 111 15.95 -33.57 18.71
N SER A 112 16.51 -34.78 18.67
CA SER A 112 17.48 -35.21 17.65
C SER A 112 16.89 -35.27 16.23
N GLY A 113 15.58 -35.57 16.12
CA GLY A 113 14.86 -35.57 14.84
C GLY A 113 14.79 -34.19 14.19
N TYR A 114 14.52 -33.15 14.98
CA TYR A 114 14.42 -31.77 14.50
C TYR A 114 15.77 -31.23 14.03
N GLU A 115 16.84 -31.54 14.78
CA GLU A 115 18.20 -31.13 14.41
C GLU A 115 18.64 -31.74 13.07
N LYS A 116 18.32 -33.01 12.81
CA LYS A 116 18.64 -33.68 11.55
C LYS A 116 17.88 -33.07 10.36
N GLN A 117 16.57 -32.84 10.51
CA GLN A 117 15.74 -32.22 9.47
C GLN A 117 16.27 -30.83 9.08
N VAL A 118 16.59 -29.99 10.06
CA VAL A 118 17.12 -28.63 9.78
C VAL A 118 18.49 -28.68 9.10
N LYS A 119 19.35 -29.65 9.45
CA LYS A 119 20.66 -29.83 8.78
C LYS A 119 20.53 -30.31 7.34
N GLU A 120 19.61 -31.23 7.04
CA GLU A 120 19.33 -31.72 5.69
C GLU A 120 18.77 -30.62 4.78
N GLU A 121 17.83 -29.81 5.28
CA GLU A 121 17.27 -28.66 4.54
C GLU A 121 18.33 -27.59 4.23
N GLN A 122 19.29 -27.36 5.15
CA GLN A 122 20.39 -26.41 4.94
C GLN A 122 21.49 -26.94 4.00
N THR A 123 21.65 -28.26 3.87
CA THR A 123 22.62 -28.85 2.94
C THR A 123 22.07 -28.97 1.52
N ALA A 124 20.77 -29.26 1.36
CA ALA A 124 20.10 -29.23 0.07
C ALA A 124 20.12 -27.83 -0.59
N GLY A 125 20.03 -26.76 0.21
CA GLY A 125 20.14 -25.37 -0.28
C GLY A 125 21.56 -24.91 -0.65
N LYS A 126 22.62 -25.70 -0.35
CA LYS A 126 24.02 -25.34 -0.66
C LYS A 126 24.53 -25.94 -1.97
N THR A 127 23.92 -27.00 -2.50
CA THR A 127 24.39 -27.66 -3.72
C THR A 127 24.09 -26.86 -4.99
N GLU A 128 23.12 -25.95 -4.95
CA GLU A 128 22.78 -25.06 -6.08
C GLU A 128 23.73 -23.85 -6.25
N LYS A 129 24.70 -23.62 -5.35
CA LYS A 129 25.55 -22.41 -5.36
C LYS A 129 26.98 -22.59 -5.89
N THR A 130 27.38 -23.76 -6.40
CA THR A 130 28.79 -23.99 -6.78
C THR A 130 29.06 -24.14 -8.28
N GLU A 131 28.05 -24.22 -9.16
CA GLU A 131 28.28 -24.40 -10.61
C GLU A 131 27.97 -23.15 -11.43
N GLN A 132 28.64 -22.02 -11.18
CA GLN A 132 28.73 -20.93 -12.16
C GLN A 132 30.10 -20.22 -12.10
N LYS A 133 31.12 -20.86 -12.69
CA LYS A 133 32.22 -20.16 -13.39
C LYS A 133 33.08 -21.13 -14.21
N GLN A 134 32.76 -21.31 -15.49
CA GLN A 134 33.64 -21.03 -16.66
C GLN A 134 33.05 -21.57 -17.97
N GLU A 135 33.27 -20.74 -18.99
CA GLU A 135 32.87 -20.66 -20.39
C GLU A 135 32.91 -21.90 -21.33
N GLU A 136 32.07 -21.74 -22.37
CA GLU A 136 32.18 -22.14 -23.79
C GLU A 136 31.60 -23.48 -24.32
N GLN A 137 30.77 -23.31 -25.37
CA GLN A 137 29.90 -24.21 -26.16
C GLN A 137 30.65 -25.30 -26.99
N PRO A 138 29.96 -26.15 -27.79
CA PRO A 138 28.59 -26.69 -27.72
C PRO A 138 28.57 -28.24 -27.85
N LYS A 139 27.54 -28.91 -27.32
CA LYS A 139 26.96 -30.07 -28.04
C LYS A 139 25.55 -30.43 -27.56
N GLU A 140 24.72 -30.43 -28.58
CA GLU A 140 23.33 -30.81 -28.71
C GLU A 140 23.06 -32.26 -28.29
N THR A 141 21.83 -32.49 -27.83
CA THR A 141 21.07 -33.74 -27.92
C THR A 141 21.48 -34.86 -26.95
N GLN A 142 20.76 -34.95 -25.80
CA GLN A 142 20.28 -36.21 -25.18
C GLN A 142 19.65 -36.10 -23.76
N LYS A 143 19.34 -34.92 -23.21
CA LYS A 143 18.77 -34.81 -21.85
C LYS A 143 17.40 -34.12 -21.73
N GLN A 144 16.66 -34.00 -22.82
CA GLN A 144 15.26 -33.53 -22.79
C GLN A 144 14.21 -34.66 -22.76
N GLU A 145 14.59 -35.92 -23.02
CA GLU A 145 13.61 -37.04 -23.01
C GLU A 145 13.49 -37.77 -21.65
N GLU A 146 14.31 -37.47 -20.64
CA GLU A 146 14.27 -38.18 -19.35
C GLU A 146 13.51 -37.42 -18.24
N MET A 147 13.26 -36.12 -18.41
CA MET A 147 12.46 -35.32 -17.47
C MET A 147 10.94 -35.40 -17.73
N GLU A 148 10.52 -35.84 -18.92
CA GLU A 148 9.10 -36.04 -19.24
C GLU A 148 8.54 -37.38 -18.73
N LYS A 149 9.39 -38.32 -18.27
CA LYS A 149 8.96 -39.64 -17.76
C LYS A 149 8.85 -39.77 -16.24
N LYS A 150 9.09 -38.71 -15.45
CA LYS A 150 8.92 -38.73 -13.98
C LYS A 150 7.76 -37.91 -13.43
N GLN A 151 6.95 -37.29 -14.28
CA GLN A 151 5.69 -36.65 -13.86
C GLN A 151 4.42 -37.47 -14.18
N GLU A 152 4.55 -38.64 -14.82
CA GLU A 152 3.41 -39.55 -15.08
C GLU A 152 3.57 -40.91 -14.37
N GLN A 153 3.79 -40.92 -13.05
CA GLN A 153 3.47 -42.10 -12.25
C GLN A 153 3.25 -41.72 -10.79
N ASN A 154 2.02 -41.28 -10.48
CA ASN A 154 1.34 -41.64 -9.24
C ASN A 154 -0.13 -41.17 -9.28
N GLN A 155 -0.98 -42.01 -9.87
CA GLN A 155 -2.39 -42.10 -9.49
C GLN A 155 -2.74 -43.58 -9.25
N GLU A 156 -3.43 -43.77 -8.12
CA GLU A 156 -4.21 -44.94 -7.63
C GLU A 156 -3.44 -46.10 -6.95
N SER A 157 -3.68 -46.51 -5.68
CA SER A 157 -4.75 -46.31 -4.66
C SER A 157 -4.26 -46.77 -3.23
N PRO A 158 -5.07 -46.86 -2.15
CA PRO A 158 -5.86 -45.85 -1.43
C PRO A 158 -5.64 -45.86 0.12
N GLN A 159 -6.23 -44.89 0.84
CA GLN A 159 -6.51 -44.85 2.29
C GLN A 159 -5.35 -44.51 3.27
N GLN A 160 -5.14 -43.21 3.51
CA GLN A 160 -5.34 -42.52 4.81
C GLN A 160 -4.67 -41.13 4.76
N GLN A 161 -5.29 -40.15 5.42
CA GLN A 161 -4.90 -38.72 5.53
C GLN A 161 -5.39 -37.77 4.42
N ALA A 162 -6.71 -37.71 4.27
CA ALA A 162 -7.41 -36.58 3.64
C ALA A 162 -7.92 -35.57 4.70
N GLN A 163 -7.03 -34.92 5.45
CA GLN A 163 -7.35 -33.69 6.20
C GLN A 163 -6.08 -32.83 6.28
N GLY A 164 -5.99 -31.75 5.50
CA GLY A 164 -4.89 -30.79 5.70
C GLY A 164 -4.54 -29.78 4.61
N ARG A 165 -5.11 -29.84 3.40
CA ARG A 165 -4.86 -28.80 2.37
C ARG A 165 -6.13 -28.45 1.58
N ARG A 166 -7.08 -27.77 2.22
CA ARG A 166 -8.14 -27.07 1.46
C ARG A 166 -7.52 -25.78 0.93
N GLY A 167 -7.28 -25.73 -0.38
CA GLY A 167 -6.85 -24.50 -1.06
C GLY A 167 -7.87 -23.38 -0.96
N TYR A 168 -7.59 -22.21 -1.53
CA TYR A 168 -8.53 -21.10 -1.61
C TYR A 168 -9.87 -21.57 -2.22
N GLN A 169 -10.98 -21.29 -1.53
CA GLN A 169 -12.33 -21.64 -1.98
C GLN A 169 -13.21 -20.39 -1.88
N PRO A 170 -13.57 -19.76 -3.01
CA PRO A 170 -14.53 -18.67 -3.03
C PRO A 170 -15.86 -19.04 -2.35
N ILE A 171 -16.64 -18.01 -2.05
CA ILE A 171 -18.02 -18.18 -1.63
C ILE A 171 -18.84 -18.62 -2.84
N ASP A 172 -19.63 -19.67 -2.64
CA ASP A 172 -20.57 -20.14 -3.64
C ASP A 172 -21.78 -19.21 -3.62
N GLU A 173 -22.00 -18.49 -4.73
CA GLU A 173 -23.09 -17.53 -4.87
C GLU A 173 -24.47 -18.18 -4.69
N SER A 174 -24.62 -19.46 -5.05
CA SER A 174 -25.89 -20.18 -4.91
C SER A 174 -26.34 -20.35 -3.45
N LYS A 175 -25.42 -20.17 -2.49
CA LYS A 175 -25.70 -20.22 -1.06
C LYS A 175 -26.13 -18.87 -0.47
N ILE A 176 -26.24 -17.83 -1.29
CA ILE A 176 -26.65 -16.49 -0.87
C ILE A 176 -28.17 -16.36 -0.99
N ASN A 177 -28.83 -16.04 0.12
CA ASN A 177 -30.25 -15.74 0.13
C ASN A 177 -30.51 -14.29 -0.28
N TRP A 178 -30.58 -14.03 -1.60
CA TRP A 178 -30.77 -12.69 -2.15
C TRP A 178 -32.06 -12.00 -1.69
N GLN A 179 -33.16 -12.76 -1.54
CA GLN A 179 -34.42 -12.22 -1.08
C GLN A 179 -34.30 -11.67 0.35
N GLU A 180 -33.65 -12.41 1.24
CA GLU A 180 -33.39 -11.95 2.61
C GLU A 180 -32.52 -10.69 2.65
N LEU A 181 -31.52 -10.59 1.76
CA LEU A 181 -30.68 -9.40 1.68
C LEU A 181 -31.44 -8.17 1.19
N GLU A 182 -32.33 -8.34 0.21
CA GLU A 182 -33.20 -7.26 -0.26
C GLU A 182 -34.18 -6.84 0.85
N GLU A 183 -34.80 -7.79 1.56
CA GLU A 183 -35.75 -7.49 2.62
C GLU A 183 -35.11 -6.82 3.85
N LYS A 184 -33.93 -7.29 4.27
CA LYS A 184 -33.24 -6.81 5.47
C LYS A 184 -32.38 -5.57 5.23
N TRP A 185 -31.79 -5.43 4.05
CA TRP A 185 -30.79 -4.40 3.76
C TRP A 185 -31.11 -3.55 2.53
N GLY A 186 -32.15 -3.88 1.76
CA GLY A 186 -32.45 -3.19 0.50
C GLY A 186 -31.41 -3.44 -0.59
N VAL A 187 -30.62 -4.52 -0.49
CA VAL A 187 -29.51 -4.82 -1.41
C VAL A 187 -29.96 -5.84 -2.43
N LYS A 188 -29.92 -5.47 -3.72
CA LYS A 188 -30.19 -6.40 -4.82
C LYS A 188 -28.90 -6.97 -5.39
N ARG A 189 -28.99 -8.16 -5.98
CA ARG A 189 -27.88 -8.81 -6.69
C ARG A 189 -27.25 -7.90 -7.75
N ASP A 190 -28.09 -7.30 -8.59
CA ASP A 190 -27.66 -6.48 -9.72
C ASP A 190 -26.88 -5.22 -9.30
N ASP A 191 -27.15 -4.71 -8.09
CA ASP A 191 -26.46 -3.55 -7.55
C ASP A 191 -25.00 -3.87 -7.19
N LEU A 192 -24.72 -5.14 -6.84
CA LEU A 192 -23.37 -5.63 -6.54
C LEU A 192 -22.64 -6.14 -7.80
N GLU A 193 -23.35 -6.68 -8.78
CA GLU A 193 -22.74 -7.27 -9.97
C GLU A 193 -22.14 -6.22 -10.90
N LYS A 194 -22.88 -5.15 -11.22
CA LYS A 194 -22.46 -4.11 -12.17
C LYS A 194 -21.11 -3.45 -11.84
N PRO A 195 -20.81 -3.07 -10.58
CA PRO A 195 -19.50 -2.51 -10.22
C PRO A 195 -18.40 -3.59 -10.04
N GLY A 196 -18.73 -4.87 -10.20
CA GLY A 196 -17.82 -6.00 -9.90
C GLY A 196 -17.65 -6.27 -8.40
N ASP A 197 -18.45 -5.64 -7.55
CA ASP A 197 -18.37 -5.80 -6.09
C ASP A 197 -18.81 -7.18 -5.64
N LEU A 198 -19.77 -7.80 -6.32
CA LEU A 198 -20.17 -9.18 -6.08
C LEU A 198 -18.96 -10.12 -6.21
N THR A 199 -18.16 -9.96 -7.26
CA THR A 199 -16.94 -10.76 -7.44
C THR A 199 -15.94 -10.53 -6.30
N LYS A 200 -15.74 -9.28 -5.86
CA LYS A 200 -14.86 -8.98 -4.72
C LYS A 200 -15.38 -9.68 -3.46
N MET A 201 -16.67 -9.57 -3.16
CA MET A 201 -17.29 -10.11 -1.95
C MET A 201 -17.31 -11.64 -1.93
N LEU A 202 -17.57 -12.30 -3.06
CA LEU A 202 -17.45 -13.76 -3.18
C LEU A 202 -16.02 -14.24 -2.91
N ASN A 203 -15.04 -13.38 -3.16
CA ASN A 203 -13.63 -13.62 -2.87
C ASN A 203 -13.18 -13.10 -1.49
N TYR A 204 -14.13 -12.90 -0.56
CA TYR A 204 -13.94 -12.39 0.81
C TYR A 204 -13.43 -10.94 0.90
N GLY A 205 -13.57 -10.17 -0.18
CA GLY A 205 -13.36 -8.73 -0.19
C GLY A 205 -14.58 -7.95 0.31
N LYS A 206 -14.45 -6.62 0.35
CA LYS A 206 -15.54 -5.68 0.61
C LYS A 206 -15.98 -5.01 -0.70
N SER A 207 -17.26 -4.67 -0.81
CA SER A 207 -17.79 -3.79 -1.86
C SER A 207 -17.21 -2.38 -1.76
N ASP A 208 -17.51 -1.54 -2.74
CA ASP A 208 -17.41 -0.09 -2.54
C ASP A 208 -18.55 0.43 -1.65
N LEU A 209 -18.52 1.73 -1.35
CA LEU A 209 -19.56 2.37 -0.53
C LEU A 209 -20.88 2.39 -1.29
N MET A 210 -21.94 1.91 -0.65
CA MET A 210 -23.30 1.92 -1.21
C MET A 210 -24.34 2.16 -0.13
N LYS A 211 -25.54 2.55 -0.58
CA LYS A 211 -26.70 2.78 0.27
C LYS A 211 -27.35 1.46 0.63
N VAL A 212 -27.61 1.26 1.92
CA VAL A 212 -28.42 0.17 2.46
C VAL A 212 -29.59 0.74 3.23
N SER A 213 -30.68 -0.02 3.30
CA SER A 213 -31.93 0.36 3.95
C SER A 213 -32.36 -0.63 5.04
N PRO A 214 -31.59 -0.80 6.14
CA PRO A 214 -32.02 -1.63 7.24
C PRO A 214 -33.29 -1.13 7.93
N LYS A 215 -34.12 -2.08 8.35
CA LYS A 215 -35.33 -1.79 9.11
C LYS A 215 -35.09 -1.98 10.61
N PHE A 216 -35.31 -0.92 11.39
CA PHE A 216 -35.24 -0.95 12.85
C PHE A 216 -36.57 -0.48 13.42
N GLY A 217 -37.22 -1.29 14.26
CA GLY A 217 -38.52 -0.92 14.85
C GLY A 217 -39.66 -0.72 13.83
N GLY A 218 -39.55 -1.29 12.62
CA GLY A 218 -40.51 -1.12 11.53
C GLY A 218 -40.23 0.06 10.59
N GLU A 219 -39.28 0.93 10.93
CA GLU A 219 -38.85 2.06 10.08
C GLU A 219 -37.57 1.72 9.32
N ALA A 220 -37.49 2.15 8.06
CA ALA A 220 -36.31 1.95 7.21
C ALA A 220 -35.36 3.14 7.30
N PHE A 221 -34.07 2.86 7.51
CA PHE A 221 -33.02 3.88 7.61
C PHE A 221 -32.08 3.80 6.44
N GLU A 222 -31.85 4.89 5.73
CA GLU A 222 -30.89 4.93 4.63
C GLU A 222 -29.49 5.25 5.15
N LEU A 223 -28.57 4.30 5.00
CA LEU A 223 -27.21 4.37 5.54
C LEU A 223 -26.18 4.02 4.47
N ASP A 224 -25.01 4.67 4.50
CA ASP A 224 -23.89 4.29 3.65
C ASP A 224 -23.02 3.22 4.34
N ALA A 225 -22.78 2.11 3.63
CA ALA A 225 -21.98 1.00 4.11
C ALA A 225 -21.15 0.37 3.00
N ARG A 226 -20.05 -0.29 3.38
CA ARG A 226 -19.43 -1.33 2.56
C ARG A 226 -19.96 -2.68 2.99
N LEU A 227 -20.02 -3.63 2.09
CA LEU A 227 -20.60 -4.94 2.34
C LEU A 227 -19.55 -6.03 2.16
N SER A 228 -19.59 -7.07 3.00
CA SER A 228 -18.83 -8.29 2.80
C SER A 228 -19.69 -9.52 3.08
N PHE A 229 -19.25 -10.67 2.58
CA PHE A 229 -19.86 -11.96 2.94
C PHE A 229 -18.99 -12.69 3.96
N LYS A 230 -19.64 -13.24 5.00
CA LYS A 230 -19.01 -14.12 6.00
C LYS A 230 -19.66 -15.50 5.92
N LYS A 231 -18.83 -16.55 5.87
CA LYS A 231 -19.27 -17.93 6.08
C LYS A 231 -19.20 -18.26 7.57
N ASP A 232 -20.24 -18.89 8.11
CA ASP A 232 -20.20 -19.48 9.46
C ASP A 232 -19.56 -20.88 9.44
N SER A 233 -19.53 -21.54 10.61
CA SER A 233 -18.99 -22.90 10.80
C SER A 233 -19.78 -23.98 10.05
N GLU A 234 -21.06 -23.73 9.76
CA GLU A 234 -21.96 -24.62 9.01
C GLU A 234 -21.87 -24.39 7.49
N GLY A 235 -21.22 -23.30 7.07
CA GLY A 235 -21.03 -22.92 5.68
C GLY A 235 -22.16 -22.07 5.11
N ASN A 236 -23.06 -21.55 5.94
CA ASN A 236 -24.07 -20.57 5.54
C ASN A 236 -23.40 -19.22 5.29
N VAL A 237 -23.92 -18.47 4.32
CA VAL A 237 -23.36 -17.17 3.93
C VAL A 237 -24.25 -16.06 4.47
N SER A 238 -23.64 -15.12 5.20
CA SER A 238 -24.30 -13.93 5.72
C SER A 238 -23.68 -12.65 5.16
N LEU A 239 -24.50 -11.61 4.98
CA LEU A 239 -24.04 -10.27 4.62
C LEU A 239 -23.66 -9.50 5.88
N VAL A 240 -22.46 -8.93 5.88
CA VAL A 240 -21.95 -8.08 6.96
C VAL A 240 -21.82 -6.65 6.44
N PRO A 241 -22.63 -5.70 6.95
CA PRO A 241 -22.49 -4.30 6.64
C PRO A 241 -21.43 -3.62 7.52
N HIS A 242 -20.61 -2.80 6.88
CA HIS A 242 -19.55 -2.00 7.48
C HIS A 242 -19.89 -0.52 7.29
N PHE A 243 -20.59 0.04 8.28
CA PHE A 243 -21.02 1.44 8.26
C PHE A 243 -19.88 2.42 8.47
N ILE A 244 -20.03 3.63 7.91
CA ILE A 244 -19.09 4.72 8.13
C ILE A 244 -19.11 5.16 9.59
N ARG A 245 -17.93 5.20 10.22
CA ARG A 245 -17.73 5.74 11.56
C ARG A 245 -17.18 7.16 11.48
N LYS A 246 -17.70 8.03 12.35
CA LYS A 246 -17.20 9.41 12.48
C LYS A 246 -15.74 9.44 12.92
N GLU A 247 -15.36 8.54 13.82
CA GLU A 247 -14.03 8.49 14.42
C GLU A 247 -13.50 7.06 14.52
N GLN A 248 -12.18 6.95 14.48
CA GLN A 248 -11.45 5.70 14.65
C GLN A 248 -11.28 5.46 16.15
N LYS A 249 -11.88 4.40 16.70
CA LYS A 249 -11.66 4.01 18.10
C LYS A 249 -10.31 3.32 18.25
N LEU A 250 -9.27 4.10 18.56
CA LEU A 250 -7.88 3.64 18.59
C LEU A 250 -7.36 3.31 20.01
N ASP A 251 -8.26 2.96 20.92
CA ASP A 251 -7.89 2.58 22.30
C ASP A 251 -7.51 1.09 22.35
N GLU A 252 -8.42 0.23 21.87
CA GLU A 252 -8.26 -1.21 21.86
C GLU A 252 -9.01 -1.84 20.68
N TYR A 253 -8.58 -3.03 20.28
CA TYR A 253 -9.23 -3.84 19.27
C TYR A 253 -9.13 -5.31 19.63
N LYS A 254 -10.28 -5.99 19.78
CA LYS A 254 -10.35 -7.41 20.19
C LYS A 254 -9.40 -7.73 21.36
N GLU A 255 -9.53 -6.96 22.44
CA GLU A 255 -8.73 -7.05 23.69
C GLU A 255 -7.24 -6.68 23.55
N HIS A 256 -6.74 -6.47 22.34
CA HIS A 256 -5.43 -5.88 22.12
C HIS A 256 -5.48 -4.37 22.35
N LYS A 257 -4.78 -3.89 23.37
CA LYS A 257 -4.63 -2.45 23.62
C LYS A 257 -3.55 -1.87 22.72
N PHE A 258 -3.88 -0.81 22.00
CA PHE A 258 -2.90 -0.15 21.13
C PHE A 258 -1.89 0.65 21.96
N SER A 259 -0.62 0.57 21.56
CA SER A 259 0.44 1.47 22.04
C SER A 259 0.35 2.84 21.36
N ASP A 260 1.13 3.83 21.84
CA ASP A 260 1.21 5.12 21.19
C ASP A 260 1.74 5.02 19.75
N GLU A 261 2.72 4.14 19.53
CA GLU A 261 3.29 3.89 18.21
C GLU A 261 2.28 3.23 17.27
N ASP A 262 1.48 2.28 17.78
CA ASP A 262 0.38 1.68 17.01
C ASP A 262 -0.63 2.74 16.55
N ARG A 263 -1.07 3.60 17.49
CA ARG A 263 -2.01 4.68 17.20
C ARG A 263 -1.44 5.65 16.17
N LYS A 264 -0.17 5.98 16.30
CA LYS A 264 0.53 6.86 15.35
C LYS A 264 0.57 6.23 13.96
N ASN A 265 1.01 4.97 13.85
CA ASN A 265 1.08 4.27 12.57
C ASN A 265 -0.29 4.13 11.90
N LEU A 266 -1.33 3.79 12.67
CA LEU A 266 -2.70 3.73 12.18
C LEU A 266 -3.19 5.09 11.66
N ARG A 267 -2.87 6.20 12.33
CA ARG A 267 -3.24 7.56 11.87
C ARG A 267 -2.45 7.99 10.63
N GLU A 268 -1.16 7.71 10.59
CA GLU A 268 -0.27 8.18 9.52
C GLU A 268 -0.40 7.34 8.24
N THR A 269 -0.48 6.02 8.38
CA THR A 269 -0.44 5.08 7.25
C THR A 269 -1.76 4.35 7.03
N GLY A 270 -2.62 4.28 8.04
CA GLY A 270 -3.80 3.40 8.04
C GLY A 270 -3.49 1.95 8.39
N ASN A 271 -2.23 1.59 8.69
CA ASN A 271 -1.82 0.24 9.03
C ASN A 271 -1.07 0.23 10.37
N LEU A 272 -1.15 -0.87 11.12
CA LEU A 272 -0.59 -0.95 12.48
C LEU A 272 0.95 -0.87 12.51
N GLY A 273 1.63 -1.31 11.45
CA GLY A 273 3.10 -1.30 11.40
C GLY A 273 3.77 -2.56 11.96
N ARG A 274 2.99 -3.53 12.45
CA ARG A 274 3.48 -4.82 12.97
C ARG A 274 2.38 -5.88 12.96
N VAL A 275 2.77 -7.14 13.10
CA VAL A 275 1.85 -8.24 13.41
C VAL A 275 1.55 -8.24 14.92
N VAL A 276 0.29 -8.48 15.28
CA VAL A 276 -0.14 -8.62 16.67
C VAL A 276 -0.99 -9.86 16.86
N ASP A 277 -0.89 -10.42 18.05
CA ASP A 277 -1.69 -11.55 18.47
C ASP A 277 -3.09 -11.07 18.83
N ILE A 278 -4.10 -11.63 18.16
CA ILE A 278 -5.51 -11.28 18.35
C ILE A 278 -6.27 -12.51 18.80
N VAL A 279 -7.11 -12.34 19.82
CA VAL A 279 -7.98 -13.41 20.31
C VAL A 279 -9.22 -13.49 19.44
N ASP A 280 -9.44 -14.64 18.82
CA ASP A 280 -10.71 -14.98 18.20
C ASP A 280 -11.73 -15.26 19.31
N ARG A 281 -12.75 -14.42 19.42
CA ARG A 281 -13.73 -14.51 20.51
C ARG A 281 -14.65 -15.72 20.41
N GLU A 282 -14.80 -16.31 19.22
CA GLU A 282 -15.65 -17.48 19.01
C GLU A 282 -14.92 -18.76 19.47
N THR A 283 -13.61 -18.84 19.20
CA THR A 283 -12.79 -20.06 19.44
C THR A 283 -11.84 -19.94 20.63
N GLY A 284 -11.53 -18.73 21.07
CA GLY A 284 -10.48 -18.43 22.05
C GLY A 284 -9.06 -18.56 21.49
N GLU A 285 -8.89 -18.83 20.20
CA GLU A 285 -7.59 -18.98 19.56
C GLU A 285 -6.84 -17.65 19.49
N ILE A 286 -5.53 -17.68 19.73
CA ILE A 286 -4.64 -16.53 19.57
C ILE A 286 -4.05 -16.59 18.16
N ILE A 287 -4.41 -15.62 17.32
CA ILE A 287 -4.07 -15.60 15.90
C ILE A 287 -3.19 -14.39 15.59
N PRO A 288 -1.93 -14.59 15.14
CA PRO A 288 -1.08 -13.52 14.64
C PRO A 288 -1.73 -12.86 13.43
N SER A 289 -2.01 -11.57 13.52
CA SER A 289 -2.85 -10.85 12.57
C SER A 289 -2.27 -9.47 12.22
N PHE A 290 -2.49 -9.06 10.97
CA PHE A 290 -2.30 -7.67 10.57
C PHE A 290 -3.56 -6.87 10.93
N ILE A 291 -3.37 -5.60 11.28
CA ILE A 291 -4.48 -4.66 11.55
C ILE A 291 -4.32 -3.42 10.66
N SER A 292 -5.43 -3.02 10.05
CA SER A 292 -5.54 -1.80 9.26
C SER A 292 -6.89 -1.11 9.48
N ILE A 293 -6.93 0.18 9.16
CA ILE A 293 -8.16 0.95 9.05
C ILE A 293 -8.66 0.87 7.61
N ASP A 294 -9.93 0.47 7.46
CA ASP A 294 -10.69 0.68 6.23
C ASP A 294 -10.91 2.18 6.05
N ARG A 295 -10.21 2.77 5.07
CA ARG A 295 -10.19 4.23 4.86
C ARG A 295 -11.54 4.81 4.45
N LYS A 296 -12.47 3.98 3.97
CA LYS A 296 -13.80 4.40 3.54
C LYS A 296 -14.80 4.43 4.69
N THR A 297 -14.61 3.57 5.69
CA THR A 297 -15.56 3.39 6.81
C THR A 297 -14.99 3.77 8.17
N ASN A 298 -13.69 4.07 8.26
CA ASN A 298 -12.93 4.26 9.50
C ASN A 298 -13.02 3.04 10.45
N GLU A 299 -13.34 1.87 9.90
CA GLU A 299 -13.41 0.63 10.66
C GLU A 299 -12.03 0.01 10.81
N ILE A 300 -11.68 -0.41 12.03
CA ILE A 300 -10.50 -1.22 12.28
C ILE A 300 -10.83 -2.67 11.96
N THR A 301 -9.98 -3.28 11.14
CA THR A 301 -10.14 -4.66 10.67
C THR A 301 -8.84 -5.42 10.80
N ASP A 302 -8.94 -6.74 10.87
CA ASP A 302 -7.81 -7.66 10.94
C ASP A 302 -7.87 -8.76 9.89
N ILE A 303 -6.70 -9.30 9.55
CA ILE A 303 -6.56 -10.55 8.80
C ILE A 303 -5.43 -11.39 9.39
N PRO A 304 -5.62 -12.72 9.55
CA PRO A 304 -4.56 -13.63 9.95
C PRO A 304 -3.34 -13.52 9.03
N ALA A 305 -2.15 -13.50 9.60
CA ALA A 305 -0.92 -13.29 8.85
C ALA A 305 -0.69 -14.38 7.77
N ASN A 306 -1.10 -15.61 8.06
CA ASN A 306 -1.02 -16.74 7.11
C ASN A 306 -1.99 -16.63 5.92
N LYS A 307 -2.97 -15.72 5.95
CA LYS A 307 -3.92 -15.46 4.85
C LYS A 307 -3.48 -14.30 3.96
N VAL A 308 -2.36 -13.64 4.27
CA VAL A 308 -1.81 -12.55 3.46
C VAL A 308 -0.70 -13.09 2.56
N ARG A 309 -0.83 -12.82 1.26
CA ARG A 309 0.20 -13.17 0.28
C ARG A 309 1.10 -11.97 0.03
N ILE A 310 2.40 -12.14 0.26
CA ILE A 310 3.42 -11.17 -0.14
C ILE A 310 4.03 -11.63 -1.47
N PRO A 311 3.87 -10.84 -2.56
CA PRO A 311 4.41 -11.22 -3.85
C PRO A 311 5.92 -11.00 -3.92
N GLU A 312 6.59 -11.77 -4.80
CA GLU A 312 8.02 -11.58 -5.11
C GLU A 312 8.27 -10.41 -6.06
N ARG A 313 7.21 -9.92 -6.74
CA ARG A 313 7.29 -8.82 -7.70
C ARG A 313 6.02 -7.98 -7.65
N ILE A 314 6.17 -6.67 -7.78
CA ILE A 314 5.07 -5.73 -7.98
C ILE A 314 5.32 -4.98 -9.30
N GLY A 315 4.44 -5.20 -10.27
CA GLY A 315 4.68 -4.77 -11.64
C GLY A 315 5.92 -5.46 -12.21
N LYS A 316 6.91 -4.67 -12.60
CA LYS A 316 8.24 -5.15 -13.05
C LYS A 316 9.30 -5.12 -11.94
N THR A 317 8.98 -4.54 -10.77
CA THR A 317 9.93 -4.39 -9.67
C THR A 317 9.95 -5.63 -8.77
N GLU A 318 11.13 -6.21 -8.59
CA GLU A 318 11.36 -7.29 -7.64
C GLU A 318 11.33 -6.80 -6.19
N ILE A 319 10.72 -7.62 -5.33
CA ILE A 319 10.66 -7.45 -3.89
C ILE A 319 11.65 -8.43 -3.27
N THR A 320 12.74 -7.89 -2.72
CA THR A 320 13.84 -8.70 -2.18
C THR A 320 13.35 -9.54 -1.00
N LYS A 321 14.08 -10.61 -0.66
CA LYS A 321 13.69 -11.46 0.48
C LYS A 321 13.60 -10.66 1.78
N GLN A 322 14.54 -9.74 2.02
CA GLN A 322 14.52 -8.83 3.16
C GLN A 322 13.27 -7.95 3.17
N GLU A 323 12.88 -7.36 2.04
CA GLU A 323 11.66 -6.55 1.93
C GLU A 323 10.40 -7.39 2.16
N GLN A 324 10.37 -8.63 1.67
CA GLN A 324 9.27 -9.53 1.95
C GLN A 324 9.18 -9.87 3.43
N ASP A 325 10.31 -10.09 4.11
CA ASP A 325 10.35 -10.41 5.53
C ASP A 325 9.94 -9.20 6.39
N MET A 326 10.31 -7.98 5.98
CA MET A 326 9.77 -6.74 6.57
C MET A 326 8.25 -6.68 6.44
N LEU A 327 7.71 -6.94 5.24
CA LEU A 327 6.27 -6.93 4.99
C LEU A 327 5.55 -8.04 5.77
N ARG A 328 6.12 -9.25 5.87
CA ARG A 328 5.61 -10.36 6.69
C ARG A 328 5.55 -9.98 8.18
N ALA A 329 6.49 -9.15 8.65
CA ALA A 329 6.48 -8.61 10.00
C ALA A 329 5.52 -7.41 10.19
N GLY A 330 4.89 -6.90 9.11
CA GLY A 330 3.98 -5.75 9.12
C GLY A 330 4.66 -4.39 8.97
N LEU A 331 5.99 -4.40 8.84
CA LEU A 331 6.80 -3.21 8.70
C LEU A 331 6.66 -2.59 7.30
N PRO A 332 6.74 -1.25 7.19
CA PRO A 332 6.74 -0.59 5.89
C PRO A 332 8.11 -0.69 5.20
N VAL A 333 8.10 -1.00 3.90
CA VAL A 333 9.27 -0.86 3.02
C VAL A 333 9.19 0.53 2.39
N ARG A 334 9.93 1.48 2.96
CA ARG A 334 9.91 2.89 2.54
C ARG A 334 10.73 3.10 1.28
N ASP A 335 10.33 4.11 0.52
CA ASP A 335 11.11 4.65 -0.59
C ASP A 335 11.47 3.62 -1.68
N LYS A 336 10.63 2.60 -1.86
CA LYS A 336 10.81 1.60 -2.91
C LYS A 336 10.50 2.21 -4.27
N LEU A 337 11.44 2.09 -5.20
CA LEU A 337 11.21 2.40 -6.61
C LEU A 337 10.38 1.30 -7.29
N ILE A 338 9.15 1.63 -7.67
CA ILE A 338 8.22 0.76 -8.37
C ILE A 338 8.20 1.12 -9.86
N GLU A 339 8.36 0.11 -10.71
CA GLU A 339 8.08 0.15 -12.13
C GLU A 339 6.82 -0.66 -12.43
N ARG A 340 5.80 0.00 -12.94
CA ARG A 340 4.55 -0.64 -13.38
C ARG A 340 4.75 -1.38 -14.69
N ASN A 341 3.81 -2.25 -15.03
CA ASN A 341 3.82 -2.97 -16.30
C ASN A 341 3.82 -2.02 -17.52
N ASP A 342 3.17 -0.87 -17.40
CA ASP A 342 3.14 0.21 -18.40
C ASP A 342 4.46 1.03 -18.47
N GLY A 343 5.48 0.67 -17.70
CA GLY A 343 6.79 1.34 -17.65
C GLY A 343 6.85 2.59 -16.79
N ARG A 344 5.73 3.04 -16.19
CA ARG A 344 5.75 4.19 -15.28
C ARG A 344 6.51 3.87 -14.01
N LYS A 345 7.39 4.79 -13.60
CA LYS A 345 8.22 4.68 -12.40
C LYS A 345 7.84 5.69 -11.34
N PHE A 346 7.77 5.25 -10.09
CA PHE A 346 7.57 6.12 -8.93
C PHE A 346 8.17 5.49 -7.68
N VAL A 347 8.50 6.31 -6.71
CA VAL A 347 8.96 5.90 -5.39
C VAL A 347 7.79 5.95 -4.42
N THR A 348 7.60 4.93 -3.60
CA THR A 348 6.50 4.86 -2.63
C THR A 348 6.90 4.03 -1.43
N THR A 349 6.12 4.13 -0.35
CA THR A 349 6.15 3.15 0.73
C THR A 349 5.22 1.99 0.41
N LEU A 350 5.71 0.77 0.58
CA LEU A 350 4.92 -0.46 0.55
C LEU A 350 4.61 -0.91 1.97
N GLN A 351 3.40 -1.38 2.21
CA GLN A 351 3.04 -1.99 3.50
C GLN A 351 1.90 -2.99 3.32
N VAL A 352 1.80 -3.97 4.23
CA VAL A 352 0.63 -4.86 4.25
C VAL A 352 -0.61 -4.08 4.67
N ASN A 353 -1.70 -4.32 3.94
CA ASN A 353 -3.01 -3.78 4.26
C ASN A 353 -4.07 -4.90 4.24
N VAL A 354 -4.95 -4.87 5.24
CA VAL A 354 -6.00 -5.87 5.44
C VAL A 354 -6.99 -5.91 4.27
N GLU A 355 -7.41 -4.76 3.76
CA GLU A 355 -8.39 -4.67 2.67
C GLU A 355 -7.82 -5.23 1.36
N GLN A 356 -6.56 -4.91 1.06
CA GLN A 356 -5.87 -5.45 -0.12
C GLN A 356 -5.48 -6.93 0.04
N ARG A 357 -5.60 -7.50 1.25
CA ARG A 357 -5.15 -8.86 1.61
C ARG A 357 -3.70 -9.11 1.18
N GLY A 358 -2.88 -8.07 1.22
CA GLY A 358 -1.59 -8.04 0.55
C GLY A 358 -0.90 -6.69 0.70
N VAL A 359 0.08 -6.45 -0.16
CA VAL A 359 0.89 -5.24 -0.14
C VAL A 359 0.15 -4.11 -0.85
N GLU A 360 -0.03 -2.98 -0.17
CA GLU A 360 -0.53 -1.74 -0.76
C GLU A 360 0.58 -0.73 -1.02
N PHE A 361 0.29 0.24 -1.88
CA PHE A 361 1.01 1.51 -1.93
C PHE A 361 0.43 2.44 -0.88
N VAL A 362 1.19 2.73 0.18
CA VAL A 362 0.70 3.59 1.27
C VAL A 362 0.37 4.98 0.69
N PRO A 363 -0.89 5.46 0.79
CA PRO A 363 -1.30 6.73 0.21
C PRO A 363 -0.47 7.90 0.71
N GLY A 364 -0.29 8.90 -0.15
CA GLY A 364 0.48 10.10 0.17
C GLY A 364 1.99 9.92 0.15
N THR A 365 2.51 8.69 0.06
CA THR A 365 3.96 8.42 0.01
C THR A 365 4.53 8.38 -1.41
N GLY A 366 3.66 8.26 -2.42
CA GLY A 366 4.04 8.21 -3.83
C GLY A 366 4.66 9.51 -4.33
N ARG A 367 5.88 9.43 -4.85
CA ARG A 367 6.63 10.56 -5.42
C ARG A 367 7.37 10.16 -6.69
N SER A 368 7.61 11.11 -7.59
CA SER A 368 8.43 10.83 -8.79
C SER A 368 9.87 10.49 -8.42
N PRO A 369 10.59 9.64 -9.18
CA PRO A 369 11.97 9.27 -8.85
C PRO A 369 12.91 10.49 -8.74
N ARG A 370 12.69 11.50 -9.59
CA ARG A 370 13.44 12.77 -9.55
C ARG A 370 13.20 13.57 -8.27
N ALA A 371 11.98 13.55 -7.74
CA ALA A 371 11.65 14.20 -6.48
C ALA A 371 12.29 13.47 -5.28
N ALA A 372 12.39 12.14 -5.33
CA ALA A 372 13.04 11.35 -4.29
C ALA A 372 14.55 11.62 -4.20
N GLN A 373 15.25 11.62 -5.34
CA GLN A 373 16.69 11.93 -5.42
C GLN A 373 17.03 13.34 -4.90
N SER A 374 16.15 14.31 -5.14
CA SER A 374 16.34 15.69 -4.66
C SER A 374 16.16 15.84 -3.14
N GLN A 375 15.49 14.89 -2.47
CA GLN A 375 15.31 14.87 -1.02
C GLN A 375 16.43 14.10 -0.31
N GLU A 376 16.97 13.05 -0.91
CA GLU A 376 18.16 12.34 -0.38
C GLU A 376 19.41 13.22 -0.37
N ALA A 377 19.59 14.06 -1.40
CA ALA A 377 20.68 15.04 -1.46
C ALA A 377 20.60 16.13 -0.35
N LYS A 378 19.45 16.28 0.32
CA LYS A 378 19.29 17.19 1.47
C LYS A 378 19.53 16.54 2.83
N ASN A 379 19.51 15.20 2.90
CA ASN A 379 19.58 14.44 4.16
C ASN A 379 20.95 13.80 4.44
N ASN A 380 21.93 13.92 3.53
CA ASN A 380 23.28 13.39 3.72
C ASN A 380 24.33 14.52 3.61
N PRO A 381 24.83 15.08 4.73
CA PRO A 381 25.83 16.13 4.69
C PRO A 381 27.22 15.49 4.71
N THR A 382 27.70 14.95 3.60
CA THR A 382 29.15 14.72 3.46
C THR A 382 29.61 14.90 2.03
N GLN A 383 30.41 15.96 1.87
CA GLN A 383 31.25 16.35 0.73
C GLN A 383 30.56 16.82 -0.56
N GLY A 384 30.14 18.08 -0.51
CA GLY A 384 30.19 19.03 -1.63
C GLY A 384 30.46 20.42 -1.05
N GLN A 385 31.56 21.03 -1.47
CA GLN A 385 32.25 22.12 -0.76
C GLN A 385 31.45 23.44 -0.66
N ALA A 386 31.55 24.05 0.52
CA ALA A 386 31.63 25.49 0.79
C ALA A 386 30.75 26.43 -0.05
N GLN A 387 29.44 26.48 0.23
CA GLN A 387 28.67 27.72 0.01
C GLN A 387 27.35 27.85 0.81
N ASP A 388 27.03 26.93 1.73
CA ASP A 388 25.71 26.90 2.40
C ASP A 388 25.79 26.98 3.94
N ALA A 389 26.86 27.52 4.50
CA ALA A 389 26.99 27.70 5.95
C ALA A 389 26.13 28.85 6.52
N GLU A 390 25.61 29.77 5.69
CA GLU A 390 24.74 30.86 6.15
C GLU A 390 23.24 30.52 6.18
N ASN A 391 22.81 29.44 5.51
CA ASN A 391 21.38 29.08 5.42
C ASN A 391 20.89 28.18 6.58
N ALA A 392 21.78 27.65 7.41
CA ALA A 392 21.41 26.77 8.53
C ALA A 392 20.85 27.53 9.76
N ALA A 393 21.07 28.84 9.86
CA ALA A 393 20.65 29.63 11.03
C ALA A 393 19.22 30.22 10.93
N ALA A 394 18.50 30.06 9.81
CA ALA A 394 17.23 30.76 9.57
C ALA A 394 15.96 29.89 9.59
N ILE A 395 16.05 28.60 9.96
CA ILE A 395 14.88 27.71 10.10
C ILE A 395 14.41 27.70 11.56
N GLN A 396 14.05 28.86 12.10
CA GLN A 396 13.30 28.91 13.37
C GLN A 396 12.09 29.84 13.37
N ASN A 397 11.81 30.61 12.31
CA ASN A 397 10.64 31.49 12.28
C ASN A 397 9.94 31.51 10.91
N GLY A 398 9.05 30.55 10.68
CA GLY A 398 7.72 30.71 10.05
C GLY A 398 7.51 31.44 8.71
N GLN A 399 8.50 32.03 8.06
CA GLN A 399 8.31 32.76 6.80
C GLN A 399 8.92 31.97 5.63
N ARG A 400 8.06 31.42 4.76
CA ARG A 400 8.48 30.85 3.48
C ARG A 400 9.09 31.95 2.61
N ARG A 401 10.41 32.09 2.63
CA ARG A 401 11.13 32.92 1.66
C ARG A 401 11.12 32.25 0.28
N ASN A 402 10.88 33.06 -0.74
CA ASN A 402 10.83 32.67 -2.13
C ASN A 402 12.20 32.11 -2.61
N SER A 403 12.22 30.89 -3.16
CA SER A 403 13.45 30.24 -3.64
C SER A 403 13.96 30.75 -4.99
N TRP A 404 13.26 31.68 -5.63
CA TRP A 404 13.57 32.17 -6.98
C TRP A 404 14.20 33.57 -7.00
N THR A 405 14.36 34.19 -5.83
CA THR A 405 15.02 35.49 -5.66
C THR A 405 16.11 35.40 -4.61
N ASN A 406 17.16 36.19 -4.74
CA ASN A 406 18.17 36.38 -3.72
C ASN A 406 17.61 37.23 -2.58
N ALA A 407 18.36 37.33 -1.48
CA ALA A 407 17.94 38.12 -0.31
C ALA A 407 17.77 39.62 -0.63
N ASP A 408 18.46 40.12 -1.65
CA ASP A 408 18.37 41.49 -2.19
C ASP A 408 17.21 41.68 -3.20
N GLY A 409 16.40 40.65 -3.46
CA GLY A 409 15.31 40.69 -4.42
C GLY A 409 15.71 40.45 -5.88
N SER A 410 16.99 40.28 -6.18
CA SER A 410 17.45 39.94 -7.54
C SER A 410 16.98 38.53 -7.95
N ILE A 411 16.68 38.35 -9.23
CA ILE A 411 16.19 37.07 -9.76
C ILE A 411 17.33 36.05 -9.77
N ARG A 412 17.12 34.88 -9.19
CA ARG A 412 18.10 33.78 -9.26
C ARG A 412 18.11 33.17 -10.67
N PRO A 413 19.28 32.90 -11.27
CA PRO A 413 19.37 32.28 -12.59
C PRO A 413 18.74 30.88 -12.62
N ILE A 414 18.23 30.49 -13.80
CA ILE A 414 17.75 29.13 -14.07
C ILE A 414 18.55 28.51 -15.20
N SER A 415 18.93 27.24 -15.07
CA SER A 415 19.77 26.55 -16.06
C SER A 415 18.97 25.84 -17.15
N LYS A 416 17.73 25.43 -16.88
CA LYS A 416 16.89 24.71 -17.85
C LYS A 416 15.41 24.77 -17.55
N TRP A 417 14.59 24.51 -18.55
CA TRP A 417 13.14 24.43 -18.43
C TRP A 417 12.56 23.33 -19.32
N SER A 418 11.69 22.48 -18.78
CA SER A 418 11.08 21.35 -19.51
C SER A 418 12.07 20.48 -20.30
N GLY A 419 13.29 20.30 -19.81
CA GLY A 419 14.33 19.51 -20.46
C GLY A 419 15.19 20.26 -21.48
N VAL A 420 14.87 21.53 -21.78
CA VAL A 420 15.68 22.40 -22.64
C VAL A 420 16.64 23.23 -21.78
N GLU A 421 17.94 23.08 -22.02
CA GLU A 421 19.00 23.86 -21.34
C GLU A 421 19.01 25.31 -21.86
N PHE A 422 19.26 26.25 -20.96
CA PHE A 422 19.38 27.67 -21.29
C PHE A 422 20.80 27.96 -21.74
N THR A 423 20.95 28.72 -22.83
CA THR A 423 22.23 29.32 -23.20
C THR A 423 22.64 30.36 -22.17
N GLU A 424 23.93 30.71 -22.11
CA GLU A 424 24.42 31.77 -21.21
C GLU A 424 23.68 33.11 -21.43
N GLN A 425 23.37 33.43 -22.68
CA GLN A 425 22.57 34.61 -23.02
C GLN A 425 21.15 34.53 -22.45
N GLN A 426 20.49 33.36 -22.55
CA GLN A 426 19.16 33.16 -21.98
C GLN A 426 19.15 33.22 -20.45
N LYS A 427 20.20 32.72 -19.79
CA LYS A 427 20.38 32.86 -18.33
C LYS A 427 20.49 34.34 -17.94
N ALA A 428 21.33 35.10 -18.65
CA ALA A 428 21.50 36.53 -18.42
C ALA A 428 20.20 37.31 -18.67
N ASP A 429 19.49 37.01 -19.77
CA ASP A 429 18.22 37.65 -20.10
C ASP A 429 17.13 37.34 -19.06
N TYR A 430 17.06 36.11 -18.55
CA TYR A 430 16.11 35.73 -17.49
C TYR A 430 16.38 36.46 -16.16
N VAL A 431 17.64 36.54 -15.73
CA VAL A 431 18.03 37.26 -14.50
C VAL A 431 17.81 38.77 -14.65
N ALA A 432 17.96 39.31 -15.86
CA ALA A 432 17.57 40.67 -16.21
C ALA A 432 16.05 40.87 -16.30
N GLY A 433 15.25 39.84 -16.02
CA GLY A 433 13.79 39.89 -16.01
C GLY A 433 13.16 39.87 -17.40
N LYS A 434 13.89 39.53 -18.45
CA LYS A 434 13.37 39.39 -19.82
C LYS A 434 12.79 37.99 -20.07
N ALA A 435 11.97 37.88 -21.11
CA ALA A 435 11.45 36.61 -21.59
C ALA A 435 12.50 35.84 -22.40
N VAL A 436 12.70 34.58 -22.02
CA VAL A 436 13.53 33.61 -22.73
C VAL A 436 12.67 32.80 -23.67
N LYS A 437 12.98 32.83 -24.97
CA LYS A 437 12.36 31.96 -26.00
C LYS A 437 13.00 30.57 -25.95
N LEU A 438 12.18 29.54 -25.85
CA LEU A 438 12.57 28.14 -25.96
C LEU A 438 11.87 27.52 -27.16
N GLU A 439 12.63 26.89 -28.04
CA GLU A 439 12.13 26.21 -29.23
C GLU A 439 12.14 24.69 -29.02
N ASN A 440 11.30 23.98 -29.76
CA ASN A 440 11.18 22.51 -29.73
C ASN A 440 10.86 21.88 -28.37
N VAL A 441 10.24 22.65 -27.46
CA VAL A 441 9.82 22.11 -26.16
C VAL A 441 8.74 21.06 -26.41
N THR A 442 9.03 19.82 -26.01
CA THR A 442 8.13 18.69 -26.21
C THR A 442 7.05 18.70 -25.15
N ASP A 443 5.78 18.70 -25.57
CA ASP A 443 4.65 18.56 -24.66
C ASP A 443 4.40 17.09 -24.27
N LYS A 444 3.39 16.86 -23.43
CA LYS A 444 3.04 15.51 -22.96
C LYS A 444 2.47 14.60 -24.07
N GLN A 445 2.10 15.17 -25.22
CA GLN A 445 1.59 14.46 -26.38
C GLN A 445 2.67 14.27 -27.47
N GLY A 446 3.90 14.73 -27.23
CA GLY A 446 5.02 14.60 -28.17
C GLY A 446 5.09 15.71 -29.24
N PHE A 447 4.25 16.74 -29.15
CA PHE A 447 4.32 17.87 -30.07
C PHE A 447 5.39 18.87 -29.63
N HIS A 448 6.15 19.38 -30.59
CA HIS A 448 7.16 20.40 -30.38
C HIS A 448 6.53 21.78 -30.51
N ALA A 449 6.66 22.62 -29.48
CA ALA A 449 6.16 24.00 -29.51
C ALA A 449 7.24 25.00 -29.07
N THR A 450 7.14 26.22 -29.61
CA THR A 450 7.87 27.38 -29.09
C THR A 450 7.15 27.92 -27.86
N MET A 451 7.88 28.24 -26.79
CA MET A 451 7.34 28.89 -25.60
C MET A 451 8.27 29.96 -25.05
N TYR A 452 7.74 30.81 -24.17
CA TYR A 452 8.49 31.87 -23.51
C TYR A 452 8.44 31.73 -21.99
N ILE A 453 9.58 31.89 -21.32
CA ILE A 453 9.71 31.84 -19.87
C ILE A 453 10.15 33.21 -19.36
N LYS A 454 9.42 33.78 -18.40
CA LYS A 454 9.75 35.06 -17.75
C LYS A 454 9.48 34.96 -16.25
N PHE A 455 10.32 35.60 -15.43
CA PHE A 455 10.07 35.71 -14.00
C PHE A 455 8.81 36.55 -13.74
N ASN A 456 7.87 36.01 -12.96
CA ASN A 456 6.66 36.73 -12.56
C ASN A 456 6.86 37.29 -11.14
N PRO A 457 6.97 38.62 -10.96
CA PRO A 457 7.22 39.22 -9.64
C PRO A 457 6.04 39.06 -8.67
N GLU A 458 4.80 39.06 -9.16
CA GLU A 458 3.60 38.88 -8.31
C GLU A 458 3.53 37.46 -7.74
N LYS A 459 3.90 36.46 -8.54
CA LYS A 459 3.91 35.04 -8.15
C LYS A 459 5.24 34.61 -7.55
N GLY A 460 6.24 35.49 -7.56
CA GLY A 460 7.60 35.22 -7.11
C GLY A 460 8.30 34.07 -7.83
N ARG A 461 7.95 33.72 -9.07
CA ARG A 461 8.53 32.52 -9.73
C ARG A 461 8.51 32.62 -11.25
N PRO A 462 9.35 31.85 -11.97
CA PRO A 462 9.25 31.72 -13.42
C PRO A 462 7.85 31.26 -13.85
N TYR A 463 7.33 31.89 -14.90
CA TYR A 463 6.03 31.60 -15.49
C TYR A 463 6.17 31.37 -16.99
N ARG A 464 5.32 30.48 -17.51
CA ARG A 464 5.27 30.13 -18.93
C ARG A 464 4.26 31.01 -19.66
N TYR A 465 4.62 31.41 -20.87
CA TYR A 465 3.78 32.13 -21.82
C TYR A 465 3.86 31.47 -23.19
N ASP A 466 2.73 31.40 -23.89
CA ASP A 466 2.67 30.84 -25.25
C ASP A 466 3.07 31.88 -26.32
N THR A 467 3.09 33.16 -25.95
CA THR A 467 3.60 34.28 -26.77
C THR A 467 4.62 35.09 -25.96
N ASN A 468 5.54 35.80 -26.62
CA ASN A 468 6.55 36.59 -25.92
C ASN A 468 5.90 37.69 -25.05
N PRO A 469 5.97 37.62 -23.72
CA PRO A 469 5.38 38.64 -22.85
C PRO A 469 6.13 39.99 -22.89
N ASP A 470 7.34 40.03 -23.46
CA ASP A 470 8.09 41.29 -23.67
C ASP A 470 7.72 41.99 -24.97
N ASN A 471 7.13 41.26 -25.92
CA ASN A 471 6.47 41.86 -27.06
C ASN A 471 5.14 42.41 -26.55
N ALA A 472 5.17 43.66 -26.10
CA ALA A 472 4.05 44.36 -25.49
C ALA A 472 2.69 43.95 -26.08
N GLN A 473 1.69 43.81 -25.21
CA GLN A 473 0.30 44.08 -25.55
C GLN A 473 0.22 45.42 -26.31
N LYS A 474 0.34 45.36 -27.63
CA LYS A 474 -0.10 46.38 -28.56
C LYS A 474 -1.26 45.81 -29.33
N VAL A 475 -2.38 45.64 -28.64
CA VAL A 475 -3.70 45.78 -29.26
C VAL A 475 -4.63 46.40 -28.21
N ALA A 476 -4.58 47.73 -28.06
CA ALA A 476 -5.88 48.40 -28.07
C ALA A 476 -6.50 47.96 -29.41
N PRO A 477 -7.69 47.32 -29.43
CA PRO A 477 -8.29 46.93 -30.71
C PRO A 477 -8.28 48.17 -31.59
N SER A 478 -7.74 48.05 -32.81
CA SER A 478 -7.88 49.12 -33.78
C SER A 478 -9.37 49.48 -33.82
N ASN A 479 -9.69 50.76 -33.90
CA ASN A 479 -11.09 51.22 -33.93
C ASN A 479 -11.92 50.41 -34.94
N GLU A 480 -11.28 49.95 -36.02
CA GLU A 480 -11.86 49.09 -37.05
C GLU A 480 -12.30 47.70 -36.53
N SER A 481 -11.50 47.05 -35.68
CA SER A 481 -11.87 45.75 -35.10
C SER A 481 -12.95 45.88 -34.02
N ARG A 482 -13.00 47.02 -33.32
CA ARG A 482 -14.10 47.34 -32.39
C ARG A 482 -15.43 47.51 -33.13
N THR A 483 -15.43 48.26 -34.23
CA THR A 483 -16.63 48.50 -35.05
C THR A 483 -17.16 47.20 -35.64
N GLN A 484 -16.30 46.32 -36.12
CA GLN A 484 -16.71 45.02 -36.66
C GLN A 484 -17.38 44.13 -35.60
N VAL A 485 -16.76 43.97 -34.42
CA VAL A 485 -17.31 43.14 -33.33
C VAL A 485 -18.62 43.74 -32.81
N ALA A 486 -18.67 45.06 -32.65
CA ALA A 486 -19.86 45.77 -32.21
C ALA A 486 -21.05 45.58 -33.19
N VAL A 487 -20.81 45.65 -34.50
CA VAL A 487 -21.86 45.48 -35.52
C VAL A 487 -22.28 44.02 -35.69
N ASN A 488 -21.31 43.09 -35.77
CA ASN A 488 -21.60 41.70 -36.11
C ASN A 488 -22.03 40.86 -34.91
N SER A 489 -21.54 41.16 -33.71
CA SER A 489 -21.75 40.33 -32.53
C SER A 489 -22.59 41.02 -31.46
N GLU A 490 -22.52 42.35 -31.35
CA GLU A 490 -23.25 43.11 -30.32
C GLU A 490 -24.50 43.83 -30.86
N GLY A 491 -24.78 43.74 -32.18
CA GLY A 491 -25.95 44.35 -32.81
C GLY A 491 -25.97 45.88 -32.82
N LYS A 492 -24.83 46.53 -32.54
CA LYS A 492 -24.69 47.99 -32.57
C LYS A 492 -24.62 48.47 -34.01
N THR A 493 -25.04 49.71 -34.27
CA THR A 493 -25.07 50.27 -35.63
C THR A 493 -23.90 51.22 -35.86
N ASN A 494 -23.26 51.10 -37.02
CA ASN A 494 -22.25 52.03 -37.54
C ASN A 494 -22.83 52.77 -38.74
N GLU A 495 -22.85 54.11 -38.72
CA GLU A 495 -23.56 54.93 -39.72
C GLU A 495 -23.06 54.67 -41.16
N ALA A 496 -21.75 54.45 -41.36
CA ALA A 496 -21.16 54.17 -42.67
C ALA A 496 -21.58 52.82 -43.28
N THR A 497 -22.14 51.90 -42.47
CA THR A 497 -22.48 50.53 -42.89
C THR A 497 -23.88 50.09 -42.42
N LYS A 498 -24.70 51.02 -41.96
CA LYS A 498 -25.99 50.79 -41.29
C LYS A 498 -27.04 50.06 -42.14
N ASN A 499 -26.96 50.18 -43.45
CA ASN A 499 -27.92 49.58 -44.39
C ASN A 499 -27.38 48.30 -45.04
N LEU A 500 -26.17 47.84 -44.66
CA LEU A 500 -25.64 46.56 -45.10
C LEU A 500 -26.37 45.42 -44.40
N LYS A 501 -26.81 44.42 -45.17
CA LYS A 501 -27.45 43.21 -44.64
C LYS A 501 -26.45 42.10 -44.29
N GLU A 502 -25.20 42.27 -44.70
CA GLU A 502 -24.13 41.30 -44.51
C GLU A 502 -23.20 41.73 -43.36
N PRO A 503 -22.64 40.79 -42.58
CA PRO A 503 -21.67 41.08 -41.54
C PRO A 503 -20.39 41.73 -42.10
N LEU A 504 -19.81 42.66 -41.34
CA LEU A 504 -18.57 43.35 -41.69
C LEU A 504 -17.36 42.39 -41.67
N GLN A 505 -16.47 42.51 -42.65
CA GLN A 505 -15.21 41.75 -42.69
C GLN A 505 -14.15 42.36 -41.74
N LYS A 506 -13.07 41.60 -41.48
CA LYS A 506 -12.04 42.00 -40.50
C LYS A 506 -11.34 43.28 -40.93
N GLY A 507 -11.48 44.34 -40.13
CA GLY A 507 -10.94 45.67 -40.42
C GLY A 507 -11.86 46.59 -41.23
N GLN A 508 -13.08 46.14 -41.57
CA GLN A 508 -14.02 46.92 -42.37
C GLN A 508 -14.78 47.96 -41.55
N THR A 509 -14.65 49.24 -41.89
CA THR A 509 -15.38 50.37 -41.26
C THR A 509 -16.29 51.13 -42.22
N ALA A 510 -16.19 50.86 -43.53
CA ALA A 510 -16.96 51.44 -44.63
C ALA A 510 -17.35 50.34 -45.65
N PRO A 511 -18.23 50.62 -46.63
CA PRO A 511 -18.54 49.66 -47.70
C PRO A 511 -17.29 49.19 -48.42
N LYS A 512 -17.13 47.87 -48.58
CA LYS A 512 -15.86 47.32 -49.11
C LYS A 512 -15.75 47.43 -50.63
N ASP A 513 -16.89 47.46 -51.33
CA ASP A 513 -16.98 47.52 -52.80
C ASP A 513 -18.21 48.35 -53.23
N ASP A 514 -18.27 48.74 -54.51
CA ASP A 514 -19.38 49.51 -55.11
C ASP A 514 -20.76 48.88 -54.87
N LYS A 515 -20.84 47.55 -54.80
CA LYS A 515 -22.09 46.84 -54.49
C LYS A 515 -22.58 47.13 -53.07
N GLN A 516 -21.68 47.17 -52.09
CA GLN A 516 -22.03 47.53 -50.71
C GLN A 516 -22.30 49.02 -50.60
N GLN A 517 -21.60 49.86 -51.36
CA GLN A 517 -21.84 51.31 -51.39
C GLN A 517 -23.23 51.64 -51.95
N GLN A 518 -23.64 51.00 -53.06
CA GLN A 518 -24.99 51.12 -53.61
C GLN A 518 -26.09 50.55 -52.69
N GLN A 519 -25.77 49.57 -51.84
CA GLN A 519 -26.70 49.10 -50.81
C GLN A 519 -26.82 50.10 -49.66
N GLN A 520 -25.71 50.76 -49.31
CA GLN A 520 -25.68 51.78 -48.26
C GLN A 520 -26.46 53.05 -48.66
N GLU A 521 -26.39 53.45 -49.92
CA GLU A 521 -27.05 54.65 -50.48
C GLU A 521 -28.55 54.48 -50.76
N LYS A 522 -29.10 53.26 -50.70
CA LYS A 522 -30.54 53.03 -50.92
C LYS A 522 -31.35 53.48 -49.69
N PRO A 523 -32.29 54.43 -49.81
CA PRO A 523 -33.14 54.83 -48.68
C PRO A 523 -34.07 53.69 -48.26
N GLN A 524 -34.18 53.46 -46.94
CA GLN A 524 -35.12 52.47 -46.38
C GLN A 524 -36.57 52.83 -46.74
N LYS A 525 -37.29 51.91 -47.41
CA LYS A 525 -38.74 52.03 -47.63
C LYS A 525 -39.45 52.05 -46.27
N LYS A 526 -40.01 53.21 -45.89
CA LYS A 526 -40.93 53.33 -44.74
C LYS A 526 -42.21 52.56 -45.04
N ASN A 527 -42.39 51.40 -44.42
CA ASN A 527 -43.68 50.72 -44.37
C ASN A 527 -44.53 51.35 -43.27
N ASN A 528 -45.40 52.29 -43.63
CA ASN A 528 -46.53 52.68 -42.79
C ASN A 528 -47.53 51.52 -42.73
N LYS A 529 -47.64 50.87 -41.57
CA LYS A 529 -48.88 50.19 -41.13
C LYS A 529 -49.46 51.12 -40.05
N GLY A 530 -50.60 51.78 -40.22
CA GLY A 530 -51.86 51.20 -40.65
C GLY A 530 -52.69 50.95 -39.39
N MET A 531 -53.38 52.00 -38.94
CA MET A 531 -54.44 52.01 -37.93
C MET A 531 -55.41 50.84 -38.17
N LYS A 532 -55.83 50.15 -37.10
CA LYS A 532 -57.13 49.47 -37.08
C LYS A 532 -57.88 49.86 -35.81
N MET A 533 -59.13 50.26 -36.06
CA MET A 533 -60.14 50.65 -35.08
C MET A 533 -60.53 49.52 -34.14
#